data_AF-A0A3M0YT13-F1
#
_entry.id   AF-A0A3M0YT13-F1
#
_cell.length_a   1.000
_cell.length_b   1.000
_cell.length_c   1.000
_cell.angle_alpha   90.00
_cell.angle_beta   90.00
_cell.angle_gamma   90.00
#
_symmetry.space_group_name_H-M   'P 1'
#
loop_
_entity.id
_entity.type
_entity.pdbx_description
1 polymer ?
#
loop_
_entity_poly.entity_id
_entity_poly.type
_entity_poly.pdbx_seq_one_letter_code
_entity_poly.pdbx_strand_id
1 'polypeptide(L)'
;FPSRLNRTLSYGVTQIHRGHDWMVYFQGCSDLLYHTQYVREGTLFYNLCSLSLVYDGLPSPMQKKVHAKLIGRHSMNELMDGYLFSYAPAVTAIDAPYEKLSQRYYQRGSSPFAGGLSQTNGIGIFTLSFRGHDNPRQFSATPAAGLSFRKSFFALGNKIICLASSIENTGPQTPLHTGLWQEPWRKHKPGTLLLANGQKIPDGIHYDRQFSSQNLPWLRYRRNQREDIGIYLWPRQHVVIHCGEQQAGSRKGEFSTLWLHHPYTPTVWKRSAYAFMLIIQPHSDELETLNQQMRSPSPPYQILRLDDQAHILRDLRLRWTGYVFFQPPTSPLNSNTHLLKAVSSPCLVAIQQTEHHELRLAVTDPNLHMNRTATDPGWSRPSPIQLTLYGAWKMSEIHHEEAVPALPVRVLSRTATLTSVEITCRHGLTREFRLVPFAAQTNQ
;
A
#
# COMPACT_ATOMS: atom_id res chain seq x y z
N PHE A 1 -13.40 17.90 -11.99
CA PHE A 1 -12.26 17.02 -11.64
C PHE A 1 -12.37 15.74 -12.46
N PRO A 2 -11.28 15.20 -13.03
CA PRO A 2 -11.34 13.90 -13.69
C PRO A 2 -11.96 12.86 -12.74
N SER A 3 -12.79 11.97 -13.27
CA SER A 3 -13.62 11.04 -12.48
C SER A 3 -12.81 10.07 -11.61
N ARG A 4 -11.51 9.91 -11.92
CA ARG A 4 -10.50 9.16 -11.18
C ARG A 4 -9.16 9.90 -11.19
N LEU A 5 -8.47 9.94 -10.06
CA LEU A 5 -7.19 10.64 -9.88
C LEU A 5 -6.27 9.80 -8.99
N ASN A 6 -4.98 9.75 -9.32
CA ASN A 6 -3.94 9.31 -8.39
C ASN A 6 -2.79 10.31 -8.37
N ARG A 7 -2.30 10.64 -7.17
CA ARG A 7 -1.21 11.61 -6.97
C ARG A 7 -0.29 11.18 -5.84
N THR A 8 0.99 11.05 -6.14
CA THR A 8 2.06 10.85 -5.15
C THR A 8 2.54 12.20 -4.64
N LEU A 9 2.59 12.35 -3.31
CA LEU A 9 3.15 13.50 -2.61
C LEU A 9 4.43 13.04 -1.89
N SER A 10 5.51 12.88 -2.65
CA SER A 10 6.73 12.18 -2.23
C SER A 10 7.42 12.84 -1.03
N TYR A 11 7.36 14.17 -0.94
CA TYR A 11 7.86 14.94 0.20
C TYR A 11 7.02 14.84 1.49
N GLY A 12 5.92 14.08 1.45
CA GLY A 12 5.14 13.71 2.62
C GLY A 12 5.07 12.19 2.85
N VAL A 13 5.73 11.36 2.01
CA VAL A 13 5.54 9.89 1.97
C VAL A 13 4.06 9.52 1.94
N THR A 14 3.30 10.18 1.07
CA THR A 14 1.86 10.00 0.99
C THR A 14 1.41 9.87 -0.46
N GLN A 15 0.28 9.21 -0.67
CA GLN A 15 -0.35 9.11 -1.97
C GLN A 15 -1.86 9.26 -1.81
N ILE A 16 -2.50 9.93 -2.76
CA ILE A 16 -3.94 10.07 -2.84
C ILE A 16 -4.43 9.26 -4.03
N HIS A 17 -5.44 8.42 -3.82
CA HIS A 17 -6.21 7.78 -4.88
C HIS A 17 -7.67 8.15 -4.72
N ARG A 18 -8.30 8.70 -5.75
CA ARG A 18 -9.65 9.25 -5.68
C ARG A 18 -10.51 8.68 -6.79
N GLY A 19 -11.75 8.35 -6.46
CA GLY A 19 -12.80 8.06 -7.42
C GLY A 19 -14.13 8.64 -6.95
N HIS A 20 -14.84 9.34 -7.84
CA HIS A 20 -16.18 9.85 -7.56
C HIS A 20 -16.24 10.68 -6.24
N ASP A 21 -17.04 10.22 -5.28
CA ASP A 21 -17.23 10.81 -3.95
C ASP A 21 -16.22 10.34 -2.91
N TRP A 22 -15.39 9.33 -3.19
CA TRP A 22 -14.45 8.76 -2.22
C TRP A 22 -12.99 9.07 -2.53
N MET A 23 -12.16 9.01 -1.49
CA MET A 23 -10.72 9.20 -1.57
C MET A 23 -10.01 8.27 -0.58
N VAL A 24 -9.00 7.56 -1.07
CA VAL A 24 -8.03 6.81 -0.27
C VAL A 24 -6.76 7.63 -0.12
N TYR A 25 -6.33 7.81 1.13
CA TYR A 25 -5.07 8.43 1.50
C TYR A 25 -4.13 7.36 2.04
N PHE A 26 -3.00 7.17 1.38
CA PHE A 26 -1.90 6.33 1.86
C PHE A 26 -0.91 7.18 2.61
N GLN A 27 -0.43 6.69 3.75
CA GLN A 27 0.54 7.37 4.58
C GLN A 27 1.63 6.40 5.04
N GLY A 28 2.84 6.92 5.18
CA GLY A 28 3.96 6.20 5.78
C GLY A 28 5.03 7.13 6.32
N CYS A 29 6.24 6.61 6.44
CA CYS A 29 7.46 7.34 6.79
C CYS A 29 8.66 6.86 5.97
N SER A 30 9.71 7.69 5.93
CA SER A 30 11.03 7.31 5.45
C SER A 30 12.08 7.64 6.51
N ASP A 31 13.35 7.34 6.23
CA ASP A 31 14.50 7.82 7.00
C ASP A 31 14.63 9.37 7.04
N LEU A 32 13.95 10.07 6.13
CA LEU A 32 13.89 11.54 6.07
C LEU A 32 12.62 12.12 6.70
N LEU A 33 11.48 11.44 6.56
CA LEU A 33 10.16 11.98 6.86
C LEU A 33 9.47 11.22 7.99
N TYR A 34 8.90 11.97 8.93
CA TYR A 34 8.24 11.44 10.12
C TYR A 34 6.85 10.89 9.79
N HIS A 35 6.42 9.82 10.47
CA HIS A 35 5.04 9.33 10.34
C HIS A 35 4.04 10.10 11.20
N THR A 36 4.48 10.81 12.25
CA THR A 36 3.62 11.51 13.21
C THR A 36 4.17 12.87 13.65
N GLN A 37 3.27 13.82 13.96
CA GLN A 37 3.59 15.15 14.51
C GLN A 37 2.72 15.45 15.76
N TYR A 38 3.34 16.12 16.73
CA TYR A 38 3.00 16.33 18.14
C TYR A 38 1.75 17.20 18.50
N VAL A 39 1.20 16.98 19.71
CA VAL A 39 0.74 18.03 20.69
C VAL A 39 1.19 17.65 22.12
N ARG A 40 1.49 18.66 22.96
CA ARG A 40 1.83 18.53 24.40
C ARG A 40 0.68 17.79 25.07
N GLU A 41 0.98 16.75 25.85
CA GLU A 41 0.00 15.93 26.59
C GLU A 41 -0.72 14.81 25.81
N GLY A 42 -0.24 14.42 24.62
CA GLY A 42 -0.79 13.30 23.85
C GLY A 42 0.14 12.11 23.63
N THR A 43 -0.38 10.89 23.80
CA THR A 43 0.21 9.63 23.31
C THR A 43 -0.02 9.47 21.80
N LEU A 44 1.02 9.63 20.96
CA LEU A 44 0.93 9.25 19.55
C LEU A 44 1.09 7.73 19.42
N PHE A 45 0.21 7.14 18.62
CA PHE A 45 0.13 5.70 18.44
C PHE A 45 0.84 5.22 17.18
N TYR A 46 1.26 3.96 17.25
CA TYR A 46 2.02 3.24 16.24
C TYR A 46 1.31 3.10 14.89
N ASN A 47 1.56 4.02 13.95
CA ASN A 47 1.03 3.98 12.59
C ASN A 47 2.13 4.28 11.55
N LEU A 48 3.00 3.30 11.33
CA LEU A 48 4.15 3.44 10.42
C LEU A 48 3.78 3.38 8.93
N CYS A 49 2.64 2.78 8.61
CA CYS A 49 2.13 2.69 7.26
C CYS A 49 0.64 2.31 7.31
N SER A 50 -0.23 3.17 6.78
CA SER A 50 -1.68 2.95 6.76
C SER A 50 -2.31 3.43 5.47
N LEU A 51 -3.56 3.04 5.29
CA LEU A 51 -4.48 3.66 4.36
C LEU A 51 -5.68 4.21 5.11
N SER A 52 -6.27 5.28 4.59
CA SER A 52 -7.46 5.93 5.12
C SER A 52 -8.46 6.21 4.01
N LEU A 53 -9.73 5.86 4.22
CA LEU A 53 -10.81 6.11 3.27
C LEU A 53 -11.67 7.29 3.74
N VAL A 54 -12.04 8.18 2.82
CA VAL A 54 -12.79 9.43 3.03
C VAL A 54 -13.95 9.47 2.03
N TYR A 55 -15.12 9.97 2.41
CA TYR A 55 -16.31 10.09 1.55
C TYR A 55 -16.87 11.53 1.54
N ASP A 56 -17.15 12.12 0.38
CA ASP A 56 -17.67 13.49 0.19
C ASP A 56 -16.79 14.61 0.78
N GLY A 57 -15.48 14.39 0.88
CA GLY A 57 -14.58 15.31 1.59
C GLY A 57 -14.82 15.35 3.10
N LEU A 58 -15.81 14.60 3.58
CA LEU A 58 -16.00 14.30 4.98
C LEU A 58 -15.22 13.02 5.31
N PRO A 59 -14.54 13.01 6.45
CA PRO A 59 -13.92 11.78 6.90
C PRO A 59 -14.98 10.65 6.95
N SER A 60 -14.63 9.42 6.55
CA SER A 60 -15.52 8.26 6.76
C SER A 60 -15.83 8.13 8.27
N PRO A 61 -16.81 7.35 8.72
CA PRO A 61 -16.98 7.07 10.15
C PRO A 61 -15.75 6.55 10.90
N MET A 62 -14.82 5.90 10.19
CA MET A 62 -13.42 5.68 10.55
C MET A 62 -12.71 6.94 11.10
N GLN A 63 -13.30 8.12 10.85
CA GLN A 63 -12.78 9.44 11.11
C GLN A 63 -13.86 10.50 11.50
N LYS A 64 -15.18 10.24 11.46
CA LYS A 64 -16.25 11.24 11.82
C LYS A 64 -16.23 11.69 13.29
N LYS A 65 -15.33 11.16 14.12
CA LYS A 65 -15.06 11.65 15.47
C LYS A 65 -13.57 11.90 15.72
N VAL A 66 -12.86 12.26 14.66
CA VAL A 66 -11.63 13.01 14.78
C VAL A 66 -11.82 14.22 13.88
N HIS A 67 -11.77 15.43 14.43
CA HIS A 67 -11.44 16.61 13.63
C HIS A 67 -10.00 16.53 13.06
N ALA A 68 -9.47 15.33 12.85
CA ALA A 68 -8.17 15.09 12.26
C ALA A 68 -8.27 15.21 10.75
N LYS A 69 -7.84 16.36 10.28
CA LYS A 69 -6.75 16.29 9.30
C LYS A 69 -5.76 15.25 9.84
N LEU A 70 -5.48 14.18 9.10
CA LEU A 70 -4.31 13.31 9.35
C LEU A 70 -2.97 14.10 9.37
N ILE A 71 -3.04 15.41 9.11
CA ILE A 71 -1.98 16.41 9.17
C ILE A 71 -2.46 17.57 10.06
N GLY A 72 -2.17 17.51 11.35
CA GLY A 72 -2.56 18.55 12.30
C GLY A 72 -2.12 18.29 13.73
N ARG A 73 -2.03 19.36 14.51
CA ARG A 73 -1.89 19.32 15.97
C ARG A 73 -3.23 18.83 16.55
N HIS A 74 -3.27 17.64 17.16
CA HIS A 74 -4.47 17.15 17.86
C HIS A 74 -4.25 16.96 19.35
N SER A 75 -5.17 17.47 20.15
CA SER A 75 -5.27 17.09 21.55
C SER A 75 -5.81 15.66 21.65
N MET A 76 -5.35 14.91 22.65
CA MET A 76 -5.78 13.54 22.93
C MET A 76 -7.30 13.43 23.23
N ASN A 77 -7.94 14.57 23.52
CA ASN A 77 -9.37 14.72 23.79
C ASN A 77 -10.23 14.77 22.53
N GLU A 78 -9.63 14.89 21.34
CA GLU A 78 -10.31 14.88 20.05
C GLU A 78 -10.37 13.49 19.41
N LEU A 79 -9.77 12.48 20.06
CA LEU A 79 -9.78 11.10 19.56
C LEU A 79 -11.07 10.39 19.94
N MET A 80 -11.51 9.49 19.07
CA MET A 80 -12.67 8.65 19.35
C MET A 80 -12.33 7.63 20.44
N ASP A 81 -13.12 7.64 21.53
CA ASP A 81 -12.96 6.71 22.64
C ASP A 81 -12.95 5.25 22.15
N GLY A 82 -11.98 4.46 22.62
CA GLY A 82 -11.82 3.05 22.28
C GLY A 82 -11.18 2.74 20.91
N TYR A 83 -10.82 3.74 20.10
CA TYR A 83 -10.16 3.49 18.81
C TYR A 83 -8.72 2.97 18.98
N LEU A 84 -8.42 1.83 18.40
CA LEU A 84 -7.12 1.17 18.47
C LEU A 84 -6.30 1.44 17.20
N PHE A 85 -5.38 2.39 17.25
CA PHE A 85 -4.56 2.79 16.09
C PHE A 85 -3.65 1.69 15.52
N SER A 86 -3.23 0.72 16.35
CA SER A 86 -2.46 -0.44 15.88
C SER A 86 -3.27 -1.34 14.94
N TYR A 87 -4.60 -1.26 15.02
CA TYR A 87 -5.56 -1.96 14.17
C TYR A 87 -6.14 -1.06 13.06
N ALA A 88 -5.59 0.15 12.86
CA ALA A 88 -6.00 0.99 11.74
C ALA A 88 -5.74 0.26 10.41
N PRO A 89 -6.53 0.55 9.35
CA PRO A 89 -6.42 -0.18 8.09
C PRO A 89 -5.00 -0.17 7.51
N ALA A 90 -4.55 -1.36 7.17
CA ALA A 90 -3.22 -1.69 6.71
C ALA A 90 -2.06 -1.42 7.68
N VAL A 91 -2.28 -1.00 8.93
CA VAL A 91 -1.19 -0.95 9.91
C VAL A 91 -0.76 -2.37 10.27
N THR A 92 0.54 -2.63 10.25
CA THR A 92 1.12 -3.87 10.79
C THR A 92 1.79 -3.55 12.11
N ALA A 93 1.39 -4.23 13.18
CA ALA A 93 1.80 -3.92 14.53
C ALA A 93 2.13 -5.14 15.38
N ILE A 94 3.10 -4.95 16.28
CA ILE A 94 3.36 -5.86 17.39
C ILE A 94 2.28 -5.59 18.44
N ASP A 95 1.63 -6.66 18.89
CA ASP A 95 0.59 -6.58 19.91
C ASP A 95 1.20 -6.13 21.25
N ALA A 96 0.89 -4.92 21.69
CA ALA A 96 1.51 -4.35 22.87
C ALA A 96 0.48 -3.62 23.75
N PRO A 97 0.64 -3.66 25.09
CA PRO A 97 -0.18 -2.87 26.00
C PRO A 97 -0.15 -1.39 25.64
N TYR A 98 -1.26 -0.69 25.89
CA TYR A 98 -1.44 0.73 25.57
C TYR A 98 -0.28 1.61 26.07
N GLU A 99 0.22 1.35 27.28
CA GLU A 99 1.31 2.11 27.90
C GLU A 99 2.60 2.02 27.10
N LYS A 100 2.84 0.89 26.43
CA LYS A 100 4.00 0.66 25.56
C LYS A 100 3.79 1.18 24.14
N LEU A 101 2.55 1.36 23.68
CA LEU A 101 2.27 1.94 22.37
C LEU A 101 2.58 3.44 22.29
N SER A 102 2.89 4.07 23.42
CA SER A 102 3.33 5.47 23.47
C SER A 102 4.71 5.66 22.85
N GLN A 103 4.82 6.65 21.95
CA GLN A 103 6.07 6.92 21.21
C GLN A 103 6.68 8.28 21.51
N ARG A 104 7.98 8.41 21.22
CA ARG A 104 8.76 9.65 21.36
C ARG A 104 8.42 10.68 20.28
N TYR A 105 8.77 11.93 20.55
CA TYR A 105 8.69 13.08 19.66
C TYR A 105 9.36 12.79 18.30
N TYR A 106 8.57 12.77 17.22
CA TYR A 106 9.05 12.74 15.83
C TYR A 106 9.90 11.52 15.44
N GLN A 107 9.23 10.41 15.12
CA GLN A 107 9.89 9.20 14.65
C GLN A 107 9.90 9.10 13.12
N ARG A 108 11.11 9.10 12.57
CA ARG A 108 11.37 8.74 11.17
C ARG A 108 11.42 7.24 11.03
N GLY A 109 11.07 6.75 9.85
CA GLY A 109 11.31 5.36 9.47
C GLY A 109 12.81 5.03 9.40
N SER A 110 13.11 3.83 8.92
CA SER A 110 14.50 3.36 8.79
C SER A 110 14.96 3.16 7.35
N SER A 111 14.08 3.36 6.37
CA SER A 111 14.39 3.15 4.96
C SER A 111 14.11 4.40 4.14
N PRO A 112 14.97 4.72 3.16
CA PRO A 112 14.66 5.73 2.14
C PRO A 112 13.68 5.20 1.08
N PHE A 113 13.43 3.88 1.03
CA PHE A 113 12.53 3.28 0.05
C PHE A 113 11.07 3.38 0.51
N ALA A 114 10.51 4.58 0.41
CA ALA A 114 9.11 4.87 0.72
C ALA A 114 8.58 5.99 -0.17
N GLY A 115 7.44 5.77 -0.82
CA GLY A 115 6.89 6.69 -1.81
C GLY A 115 5.89 6.00 -2.72
N GLY A 116 5.63 6.58 -3.89
CA GLY A 116 4.67 5.99 -4.82
C GLY A 116 4.87 6.39 -6.27
N LEU A 117 4.18 5.67 -7.15
CA LEU A 117 4.11 5.88 -8.58
C LEU A 117 2.67 6.23 -8.94
N SER A 118 2.47 7.30 -9.72
CA SER A 118 1.16 7.74 -10.22
C SER A 118 1.15 7.75 -11.74
N GLN A 119 0.28 6.96 -12.38
CA GLN A 119 0.10 7.00 -13.82
C GLN A 119 -0.96 8.03 -14.23
N THR A 120 -0.83 8.55 -15.45
CA THR A 120 -1.77 9.55 -16.01
C THR A 120 -3.21 9.06 -16.13
N ASN A 121 -3.41 7.74 -16.21
CA ASN A 121 -4.74 7.11 -16.23
C ASN A 121 -5.36 6.90 -14.82
N GLY A 122 -4.70 7.38 -13.76
CA GLY A 122 -5.18 7.29 -12.38
C GLY A 122 -4.86 5.98 -11.66
N ILE A 123 -4.06 5.09 -12.26
CA ILE A 123 -3.50 3.92 -11.56
C ILE A 123 -2.35 4.36 -10.66
N GLY A 124 -2.31 3.83 -9.44
CA GLY A 124 -1.28 4.15 -8.45
C GLY A 124 -0.60 2.94 -7.83
N ILE A 125 0.65 3.12 -7.44
CA ILE A 125 1.36 2.20 -6.54
C ILE A 125 1.92 3.04 -5.38
N PHE A 126 1.68 2.64 -4.13
CA PHE A 126 2.35 3.19 -2.96
C PHE A 126 3.17 2.09 -2.28
N THR A 127 4.35 2.41 -1.76
CA THR A 127 5.22 1.42 -1.12
C THR A 127 5.98 2.02 0.06
N LEU A 128 6.30 1.15 1.01
CA LEU A 128 7.16 1.47 2.14
C LEU A 128 7.92 0.23 2.60
N SER A 129 9.20 0.42 2.93
CA SER A 129 10.03 -0.54 3.66
C SER A 129 10.29 -0.05 5.08
N PHE A 130 10.14 -0.92 6.07
CA PHE A 130 10.40 -0.62 7.48
C PHE A 130 11.18 -1.74 8.16
N ARG A 131 12.13 -1.35 9.01
CA ARG A 131 12.92 -2.22 9.89
C ARG A 131 13.29 -1.45 11.15
N GLY A 132 12.63 -1.69 12.27
CA GLY A 132 12.84 -0.93 13.51
C GLY A 132 14.29 -0.96 13.99
N HIS A 133 14.95 -2.11 13.88
CA HIS A 133 16.32 -2.32 14.31
C HIS A 133 17.36 -1.50 13.52
N ASP A 134 17.05 -1.10 12.28
CA ASP A 134 17.91 -0.26 11.44
C ASP A 134 17.90 1.22 11.88
N ASN A 135 16.98 1.62 12.78
CA ASN A 135 16.96 2.97 13.36
C ASN A 135 16.79 2.91 14.91
N PRO A 136 17.80 2.40 15.63
CA PRO A 136 17.71 2.14 17.07
C PRO A 136 17.55 3.43 17.88
N ARG A 137 18.02 4.57 17.35
CA ARG A 137 17.85 5.89 17.98
C ARG A 137 16.38 6.27 18.14
N GLN A 138 15.54 5.86 17.19
CA GLN A 138 14.11 6.13 17.19
C GLN A 138 13.31 5.00 17.84
N PHE A 139 13.67 3.73 17.61
CA PHE A 139 12.78 2.60 17.90
C PHE A 139 13.21 1.68 19.05
N SER A 140 14.45 1.71 19.55
CA SER A 140 14.95 0.76 20.56
C SER A 140 14.11 0.67 21.84
N ALA A 141 13.48 1.78 22.23
CA ALA A 141 12.61 1.87 23.40
C ALA A 141 11.11 1.76 23.07
N THR A 142 10.74 1.27 21.88
CA THR A 142 9.35 1.16 21.44
C THR A 142 9.00 -0.27 21.03
N PRO A 143 7.71 -0.66 21.01
CA PRO A 143 7.27 -1.96 20.49
C PRO A 143 7.79 -2.23 19.08
N ALA A 144 7.98 -1.18 18.28
CA ALA A 144 8.48 -1.22 16.91
C ALA A 144 9.90 -1.77 16.75
N ALA A 145 10.70 -1.86 17.83
CA ALA A 145 12.13 -2.19 17.76
C ALA A 145 12.39 -3.46 16.95
N GLY A 146 11.57 -4.49 17.17
CA GLY A 146 11.67 -5.77 16.48
C GLY A 146 10.91 -5.86 15.17
N LEU A 147 10.09 -4.86 14.81
CA LEU A 147 9.23 -4.96 13.64
C LEU A 147 10.00 -4.70 12.35
N SER A 148 9.86 -5.61 11.38
CA SER A 148 10.13 -5.31 9.98
C SER A 148 8.95 -5.66 9.10
N PHE A 149 8.84 -4.96 7.98
CA PHE A 149 7.94 -5.33 6.88
C PHE A 149 8.33 -4.60 5.59
N ARG A 150 7.87 -5.13 4.48
CA ARG A 150 7.80 -4.44 3.20
C ARG A 150 6.35 -4.43 2.76
N LYS A 151 5.80 -3.27 2.38
CA LYS A 151 4.38 -3.11 2.04
C LYS A 151 4.25 -2.42 0.69
N SER A 152 3.28 -2.86 -0.10
CA SER A 152 2.92 -2.24 -1.37
C SER A 152 1.40 -2.21 -1.54
N PHE A 153 0.89 -1.11 -2.07
CA PHE A 153 -0.52 -0.87 -2.31
C PHE A 153 -0.70 -0.56 -3.78
N PHE A 154 -1.51 -1.35 -4.47
CA PHE A 154 -1.80 -1.19 -5.89
C PHE A 154 -3.24 -0.68 -6.02
N ALA A 155 -3.38 0.58 -6.42
CA ALA A 155 -4.65 1.28 -6.52
C ALA A 155 -5.15 1.26 -7.98
N LEU A 156 -6.14 0.42 -8.24
CA LEU A 156 -6.70 0.12 -9.56
C LEU A 156 -8.21 0.38 -9.59
N GLY A 157 -8.63 1.56 -10.06
CA GLY A 157 -10.06 1.90 -10.14
C GLY A 157 -10.69 2.02 -8.75
N ASN A 158 -11.63 1.16 -8.38
CA ASN A 158 -12.21 1.11 -7.03
C ASN A 158 -11.56 0.05 -6.12
N LYS A 159 -10.46 -0.57 -6.56
CA LYS A 159 -9.81 -1.68 -5.87
C LYS A 159 -8.42 -1.31 -5.40
N ILE A 160 -8.12 -1.60 -4.14
CA ILE A 160 -6.80 -1.41 -3.55
C ILE A 160 -6.26 -2.77 -3.13
N ILE A 161 -5.28 -3.30 -3.86
CA ILE A 161 -4.61 -4.56 -3.51
C ILE A 161 -3.45 -4.24 -2.59
N CYS A 162 -3.49 -4.76 -1.37
CA CYS A 162 -2.52 -4.52 -0.31
C CYS A 162 -1.66 -5.78 -0.15
N LEU A 163 -0.37 -5.66 -0.45
CA LEU A 163 0.62 -6.72 -0.33
C LEU A 163 1.62 -6.40 0.77
N ALA A 164 2.05 -7.42 1.50
CA ALA A 164 3.21 -7.28 2.37
C ALA A 164 3.99 -8.58 2.48
N SER A 165 5.29 -8.45 2.70
CA SER A 165 6.23 -9.54 2.90
C SER A 165 7.28 -9.14 3.93
N SER A 166 8.14 -10.08 4.31
CA SER A 166 9.21 -9.85 5.30
C SER A 166 8.66 -9.30 6.61
N ILE A 167 7.42 -9.67 6.95
CA ILE A 167 6.82 -9.29 8.22
C ILE A 167 7.47 -10.17 9.29
N GLU A 168 8.08 -9.52 10.28
CA GLU A 168 8.79 -10.20 11.35
C GLU A 168 8.78 -9.35 12.62
N ASN A 169 8.90 -10.02 13.76
CA ASN A 169 9.18 -9.41 15.05
C ASN A 169 10.45 -10.08 15.60
N THR A 170 11.56 -9.37 15.67
CA THR A 170 12.83 -9.89 16.21
C THR A 170 12.94 -9.74 17.74
N GLY A 171 11.91 -9.19 18.39
CA GLY A 171 11.84 -8.99 19.84
C GLY A 171 11.29 -10.21 20.60
N PRO A 172 10.81 -10.00 21.85
CA PRO A 172 10.11 -11.03 22.63
C PRO A 172 8.97 -11.69 21.83
N GLN A 173 8.53 -12.89 22.25
CA GLN A 173 7.49 -13.72 21.62
C GLN A 173 6.09 -13.08 21.64
N THR A 174 5.96 -11.95 20.96
CA THR A 174 4.76 -11.13 20.94
C THR A 174 4.12 -11.22 19.56
N PRO A 175 2.80 -11.52 19.48
CA PRO A 175 2.09 -11.65 18.22
C PRO A 175 2.15 -10.39 17.36
N LEU A 176 1.94 -10.59 16.06
CA LEU A 176 1.82 -9.55 15.07
C LEU A 176 0.40 -9.56 14.50
N HIS A 177 -0.14 -8.38 14.25
CA HIS A 177 -1.40 -8.22 13.53
C HIS A 177 -1.27 -7.22 12.39
N THR A 178 -2.15 -7.34 11.39
CA THR A 178 -2.39 -6.28 10.41
C THR A 178 -3.86 -5.88 10.43
N GLY A 179 -4.16 -4.62 10.74
CA GLY A 179 -5.52 -4.09 10.65
C GLY A 179 -6.05 -4.11 9.23
N LEU A 180 -7.30 -4.52 9.05
CA LEU A 180 -8.02 -4.50 7.76
C LEU A 180 -9.09 -3.42 7.75
N TRP A 181 -9.81 -3.26 8.87
CA TRP A 181 -10.95 -2.37 9.01
C TRP A 181 -11.20 -2.07 10.49
N GLN A 182 -11.69 -0.87 10.79
CA GLN A 182 -12.14 -0.51 12.13
C GLN A 182 -13.18 0.61 12.06
N GLU A 183 -14.40 0.33 12.52
CA GLU A 183 -15.53 1.28 12.47
C GLU A 183 -16.34 1.30 13.76
N PRO A 184 -16.93 2.45 14.15
CA PRO A 184 -17.83 2.51 15.30
C PRO A 184 -19.04 1.59 15.12
N TRP A 185 -19.29 0.75 16.12
CA TRP A 185 -20.31 -0.30 16.06
C TRP A 185 -21.54 0.08 16.88
N ARG A 186 -22.44 0.88 16.28
CA ARG A 186 -23.48 1.59 17.04
C ARG A 186 -24.87 0.97 16.87
N LYS A 187 -25.50 0.57 17.98
CA LYS A 187 -26.86 -0.01 18.04
C LYS A 187 -27.97 0.78 17.31
N HIS A 188 -27.80 2.09 17.11
CA HIS A 188 -28.83 2.98 16.53
C HIS A 188 -28.42 3.64 15.21
N LYS A 189 -27.35 3.17 14.54
CA LYS A 189 -26.99 3.58 13.17
C LYS A 189 -26.70 2.31 12.36
N PRO A 190 -27.59 1.85 11.48
CA PRO A 190 -27.56 0.46 11.00
C PRO A 190 -26.49 0.25 9.92
N GLY A 191 -25.26 0.00 10.35
CA GLY A 191 -24.30 -0.79 9.58
C GLY A 191 -24.63 -2.28 9.63
N THR A 192 -24.08 -3.04 8.70
CA THR A 192 -24.14 -4.51 8.71
C THR A 192 -22.86 -5.07 8.13
N LEU A 193 -22.26 -6.01 8.85
CA LEU A 193 -21.18 -6.86 8.35
C LEU A 193 -21.80 -8.11 7.71
N LEU A 194 -21.60 -8.28 6.41
CA LEU A 194 -21.97 -9.46 5.65
C LEU A 194 -20.72 -10.34 5.45
N LEU A 195 -20.85 -11.61 5.80
CA LEU A 195 -19.82 -12.63 5.68
C LEU A 195 -20.04 -13.50 4.44
N ALA A 196 -18.97 -14.04 3.86
CA ALA A 196 -19.05 -14.93 2.69
C ALA A 196 -19.88 -16.20 2.92
N ASN A 197 -20.06 -16.63 4.16
CA ASN A 197 -20.92 -17.77 4.52
C ASN A 197 -22.42 -17.40 4.62
N GLY A 198 -22.80 -16.18 4.24
CA GLY A 198 -24.18 -15.68 4.27
C GLY A 198 -24.59 -15.08 5.62
N GLN A 199 -23.77 -15.18 6.66
CA GLN A 199 -24.07 -14.59 7.96
C GLN A 199 -24.08 -13.05 7.87
N LYS A 200 -25.11 -12.44 8.45
CA LYS A 200 -25.25 -10.99 8.59
C LYS A 200 -25.18 -10.63 10.06
N ILE A 201 -24.32 -9.67 10.39
CA ILE A 201 -24.09 -9.20 11.75
C ILE A 201 -24.43 -7.70 11.77
N PRO A 202 -25.62 -7.32 12.27
CA PRO A 202 -26.01 -5.93 12.42
C PRO A 202 -25.15 -5.19 13.46
N ASP A 203 -25.00 -3.87 13.30
CA ASP A 203 -24.35 -3.01 14.29
C ASP A 203 -25.00 -3.14 15.68
N GLY A 204 -24.19 -3.08 16.74
CA GLY A 204 -24.61 -3.20 18.14
C GLY A 204 -24.77 -4.64 18.64
N ILE A 205 -24.50 -5.65 17.81
CA ILE A 205 -24.41 -7.06 18.23
C ILE A 205 -22.96 -7.39 18.56
N HIS A 206 -22.71 -7.92 19.75
CA HIS A 206 -21.39 -8.45 20.11
C HIS A 206 -21.08 -9.68 19.24
N TYR A 207 -19.88 -9.71 18.66
CA TYR A 207 -19.45 -10.79 17.80
C TYR A 207 -17.94 -10.94 17.85
N ASP A 208 -17.44 -12.09 18.29
CA ASP A 208 -16.02 -12.38 18.33
C ASP A 208 -15.77 -13.77 17.72
N ARG A 209 -15.07 -13.80 16.58
CA ARG A 209 -14.78 -15.01 15.82
C ARG A 209 -13.50 -14.89 15.01
N GLN A 210 -12.83 -16.02 14.82
CA GLN A 210 -11.68 -16.17 13.94
C GLN A 210 -12.00 -17.14 12.80
N PHE A 211 -11.51 -16.83 11.60
CA PHE A 211 -11.69 -17.65 10.41
C PHE A 211 -10.37 -17.79 9.64
N SER A 212 -10.25 -18.86 8.86
CA SER A 212 -9.28 -18.92 7.76
C SER A 212 -9.87 -18.27 6.51
N SER A 213 -9.04 -17.71 5.64
CA SER A 213 -9.50 -17.16 4.34
C SER A 213 -10.04 -18.21 3.38
N GLN A 214 -9.87 -19.50 3.66
CA GLN A 214 -10.53 -20.57 2.91
C GLN A 214 -12.03 -20.65 3.24
N ASN A 215 -12.38 -20.50 4.53
CA ASN A 215 -13.76 -20.56 5.01
C ASN A 215 -14.47 -19.20 4.92
N LEU A 216 -13.70 -18.10 5.01
CA LEU A 216 -14.21 -16.74 4.90
C LEU A 216 -13.33 -15.93 3.93
N PRO A 217 -13.48 -16.13 2.60
CA PRO A 217 -12.64 -15.49 1.59
C PRO A 217 -12.93 -13.99 1.40
N TRP A 218 -14.11 -13.53 1.82
CA TRP A 218 -14.47 -12.13 1.74
C TRP A 218 -15.44 -11.71 2.85
N LEU A 219 -15.45 -10.40 3.11
CA LEU A 219 -16.38 -9.72 4.01
C LEU A 219 -16.84 -8.42 3.36
N ARG A 220 -18.03 -7.93 3.72
CA ARG A 220 -18.53 -6.62 3.29
C ARG A 220 -19.12 -5.88 4.47
N TYR A 221 -18.60 -4.70 4.78
CA TYR A 221 -19.26 -3.80 5.71
C TYR A 221 -20.03 -2.76 4.91
N ARG A 222 -21.33 -2.67 5.16
CA ARG A 222 -22.22 -1.71 4.50
C ARG A 222 -23.01 -0.93 5.54
N ARG A 223 -22.92 0.40 5.47
CA ARG A 223 -23.77 1.29 6.25
C ARG A 223 -24.81 2.04 5.43
N ASN A 224 -24.47 2.40 4.20
CA ASN A 224 -25.40 2.92 3.20
C ASN A 224 -24.83 2.62 1.81
N GLN A 225 -25.38 3.21 0.75
CA GLN A 225 -24.88 3.01 -0.62
C GLN A 225 -23.47 3.58 -0.84
N ARG A 226 -23.07 4.62 -0.08
CA ARG A 226 -21.76 5.27 -0.23
C ARG A 226 -20.70 4.66 0.68
N GLU A 227 -21.05 4.45 1.95
CA GLU A 227 -20.21 3.83 2.97
C GLU A 227 -20.38 2.30 2.91
N ASP A 228 -19.74 1.73 1.90
CA ASP A 228 -19.82 0.31 1.54
C ASP A 228 -18.42 -0.16 1.10
N ILE A 229 -17.87 -1.13 1.82
CA ILE A 229 -16.54 -1.65 1.57
C ILE A 229 -16.55 -3.18 1.56
N GLY A 230 -15.98 -3.74 0.51
CA GLY A 230 -15.65 -5.14 0.40
C GLY A 230 -14.19 -5.39 0.75
N ILE A 231 -13.92 -6.52 1.40
CA ILE A 231 -12.58 -7.00 1.69
C ILE A 231 -12.49 -8.42 1.14
N TYR A 232 -11.58 -8.65 0.21
CA TYR A 232 -11.24 -9.97 -0.29
C TYR A 232 -9.89 -10.41 0.25
N LEU A 233 -9.80 -11.66 0.73
CA LEU A 233 -8.60 -12.25 1.31
C LEU A 233 -8.04 -13.30 0.35
N TRP A 234 -6.76 -13.18 -0.02
CA TRP A 234 -6.05 -14.30 -0.63
C TRP A 234 -5.96 -15.51 0.32
N PRO A 235 -5.71 -16.72 -0.21
CA PRO A 235 -5.55 -17.93 0.61
C PRO A 235 -4.45 -17.81 1.68
N ARG A 236 -4.52 -18.70 2.69
CA ARG A 236 -3.55 -18.85 3.79
C ARG A 236 -3.46 -17.63 4.73
N GLN A 237 -4.60 -17.01 5.00
CA GLN A 237 -4.71 -15.92 5.97
C GLN A 237 -5.64 -16.33 7.11
N HIS A 238 -5.37 -15.78 8.29
CA HIS A 238 -6.22 -15.92 9.46
C HIS A 238 -6.79 -14.56 9.80
N VAL A 239 -8.11 -14.40 9.68
CA VAL A 239 -8.82 -13.16 9.97
C VAL A 239 -9.55 -13.29 11.29
N VAL A 240 -9.49 -12.25 12.10
CA VAL A 240 -10.25 -12.10 13.33
C VAL A 240 -11.27 -10.98 13.14
N ILE A 241 -12.48 -11.21 13.63
CA ILE A 241 -13.59 -10.27 13.66
C ILE A 241 -13.92 -10.03 15.12
N HIS A 242 -13.79 -8.78 15.56
CA HIS A 242 -14.25 -8.35 16.86
C HIS A 242 -15.26 -7.22 16.69
N CYS A 243 -16.47 -7.43 17.16
CA CYS A 243 -17.51 -6.43 17.29
C CYS A 243 -17.88 -6.31 18.77
N GLY A 244 -17.59 -5.19 19.40
CA GLY A 244 -17.82 -5.01 20.84
C GLY A 244 -17.07 -3.84 21.43
N GLU A 245 -17.08 -3.76 22.76
CA GLU A 245 -16.31 -2.77 23.51
C GLU A 245 -14.80 -3.00 23.35
N GLN A 246 -14.10 -1.95 22.95
CA GLN A 246 -12.65 -1.86 22.91
C GLN A 246 -12.17 -0.79 23.87
N GLN A 247 -10.95 -0.99 24.39
CA GLN A 247 -10.34 -0.09 25.35
C GLN A 247 -9.00 0.45 24.84
N ALA A 248 -8.91 1.77 24.70
CA ALA A 248 -7.69 2.50 24.37
C ALA A 248 -7.25 3.32 25.60
N GLY A 249 -6.44 2.70 26.47
CA GLY A 249 -6.05 3.28 27.75
C GLY A 249 -7.23 3.31 28.70
N SER A 250 -7.59 4.48 29.24
CA SER A 250 -8.81 4.64 30.08
C SER A 250 -10.10 4.83 29.28
N ARG A 251 -10.03 4.98 27.95
CA ARG A 251 -11.18 5.27 27.10
C ARG A 251 -11.78 4.01 26.50
N LYS A 252 -13.11 3.93 26.47
CA LYS A 252 -13.88 2.78 25.96
C LYS A 252 -14.82 3.20 24.84
N GLY A 253 -14.98 2.33 23.85
CA GLY A 253 -15.95 2.54 22.78
C GLY A 253 -16.27 1.25 22.05
N GLU A 254 -17.42 1.20 21.37
CA GLU A 254 -17.84 0.02 20.61
C GLU A 254 -17.37 0.10 19.15
N PHE A 255 -16.71 -0.96 18.69
CA PHE A 255 -16.13 -1.04 17.35
C PHE A 255 -16.34 -2.40 16.72
N SER A 256 -16.39 -2.40 15.39
CA SER A 256 -16.10 -3.58 14.57
C SER A 256 -14.72 -3.42 14.00
N THR A 257 -13.83 -4.33 14.40
CA THR A 257 -12.43 -4.36 14.02
C THR A 257 -12.14 -5.70 13.36
N LEU A 258 -11.53 -5.61 12.19
CA LEU A 258 -11.09 -6.75 11.38
C LEU A 258 -9.57 -6.69 11.29
N TRP A 259 -8.88 -7.79 11.59
CA TRP A 259 -7.44 -7.87 11.41
C TRP A 259 -6.99 -9.24 10.98
N LEU A 260 -5.82 -9.27 10.33
CA LEU A 260 -5.06 -10.48 10.09
C LEU A 260 -4.22 -10.79 11.32
N HIS A 261 -4.32 -12.01 11.80
CA HIS A 261 -3.39 -12.56 12.79
C HIS A 261 -2.24 -13.24 12.07
N HIS A 262 -0.99 -12.82 12.35
CA HIS A 262 0.20 -13.46 11.79
C HIS A 262 0.63 -14.59 12.73
N PRO A 263 0.56 -15.86 12.31
CA PRO A 263 0.91 -16.98 13.17
C PRO A 263 2.37 -16.90 13.61
N TYR A 264 2.60 -17.17 14.90
CA TYR A 264 3.92 -17.25 15.51
C TYR A 264 4.39 -18.72 15.53
N THR A 265 5.59 -19.00 15.03
CA THR A 265 6.24 -20.32 15.18
C THR A 265 7.55 -20.16 15.97
N PRO A 266 7.68 -20.79 17.16
CA PRO A 266 8.80 -20.58 18.08
C PRO A 266 10.21 -20.92 17.57
N THR A 267 10.34 -21.62 16.43
CA THR A 267 11.63 -22.08 15.89
C THR A 267 12.06 -21.39 14.61
N VAL A 268 11.20 -20.57 13.97
CA VAL A 268 11.55 -19.80 12.76
C VAL A 268 10.76 -18.49 12.70
N TRP A 269 11.37 -17.39 13.13
CA TRP A 269 10.90 -16.02 12.87
C TRP A 269 11.27 -15.60 11.44
N LYS A 270 10.60 -16.07 10.38
CA LYS A 270 10.94 -15.58 9.04
C LYS A 270 9.73 -15.31 8.16
N ARG A 271 9.52 -14.00 7.94
CA ARG A 271 8.96 -13.44 6.70
C ARG A 271 7.54 -13.89 6.40
N SER A 272 6.61 -13.69 7.34
CA SER A 272 5.19 -13.82 6.99
C SER A 272 4.83 -12.80 5.90
N ALA A 273 3.80 -13.14 5.15
CA ALA A 273 3.30 -12.33 4.06
C ALA A 273 1.78 -12.33 4.09
N TYR A 274 1.19 -11.24 3.61
CA TYR A 274 -0.26 -11.17 3.44
C TYR A 274 -0.60 -10.53 2.09
N ALA A 275 -1.81 -10.81 1.63
CA ALA A 275 -2.40 -10.15 0.47
C ALA A 275 -3.91 -10.00 0.68
N PHE A 276 -4.44 -8.79 0.64
CA PHE A 276 -5.89 -8.56 0.65
C PHE A 276 -6.25 -7.45 -0.33
N MET A 277 -7.52 -7.39 -0.73
CA MET A 277 -8.04 -6.35 -1.60
C MET A 277 -9.18 -5.64 -0.92
N LEU A 278 -9.11 -4.31 -0.86
CA LEU A 278 -10.26 -3.47 -0.55
C LEU A 278 -10.99 -3.16 -1.85
N ILE A 279 -12.32 -3.27 -1.82
CA ILE A 279 -13.21 -2.90 -2.92
C ILE A 279 -14.14 -1.83 -2.40
N ILE A 280 -14.01 -0.61 -2.93
CA ILE A 280 -14.77 0.54 -2.48
C ILE A 280 -16.08 0.57 -3.27
N GLN A 281 -17.20 0.68 -2.56
CA GLN A 281 -18.55 0.69 -3.12
C GLN A 281 -18.79 -0.48 -4.10
N PRO A 282 -18.60 -1.74 -3.66
CA PRO A 282 -18.76 -2.89 -4.54
C PRO A 282 -20.21 -3.03 -5.03
N HIS A 283 -20.40 -3.50 -6.26
CA HIS A 283 -21.73 -3.91 -6.73
C HIS A 283 -22.27 -5.10 -5.91
N SER A 284 -23.56 -5.42 -6.02
CA SER A 284 -24.25 -6.36 -5.12
C SER A 284 -23.58 -7.74 -5.03
N ASP A 285 -23.13 -8.27 -6.15
CA ASP A 285 -22.53 -9.61 -6.32
C ASP A 285 -21.01 -9.57 -6.55
N GLU A 286 -20.40 -8.39 -6.61
CA GLU A 286 -19.01 -8.22 -7.05
C GLU A 286 -17.99 -9.04 -6.25
N LEU A 287 -18.16 -9.16 -4.93
CA LEU A 287 -17.26 -9.95 -4.07
C LEU A 287 -17.37 -11.45 -4.35
N GLU A 288 -18.58 -11.94 -4.62
CA GLU A 288 -18.82 -13.34 -4.92
C GLU A 288 -18.31 -13.70 -6.32
N THR A 289 -18.61 -12.85 -7.31
CA THR A 289 -18.05 -12.98 -8.66
C THR A 289 -16.53 -12.91 -8.64
N LEU A 290 -15.94 -12.00 -7.87
CA LEU A 290 -14.49 -11.92 -7.71
C LEU A 290 -13.93 -13.20 -7.09
N ASN A 291 -14.56 -13.72 -6.03
CA ASN A 291 -14.13 -14.95 -5.39
C ASN A 291 -14.12 -16.15 -6.36
N GLN A 292 -15.14 -16.27 -7.21
CA GLN A 292 -15.19 -17.29 -8.26
C GLN A 292 -14.07 -17.10 -9.29
N GLN A 293 -13.89 -15.86 -9.77
CA GLN A 293 -12.84 -15.53 -10.74
C GLN A 293 -11.43 -15.79 -10.20
N MET A 294 -11.19 -15.47 -8.92
CA MET A 294 -9.89 -15.68 -8.26
C MET A 294 -9.55 -17.16 -8.05
N ARG A 295 -10.53 -18.06 -8.14
CA ARG A 295 -10.34 -19.53 -8.09
C ARG A 295 -10.16 -20.16 -9.47
N SER A 296 -10.31 -19.39 -10.55
CA SER A 296 -10.10 -19.88 -11.91
C SER A 296 -8.61 -20.11 -12.23
N PRO A 297 -8.27 -20.89 -13.27
CA PRO A 297 -6.88 -21.06 -13.72
C PRO A 297 -6.20 -19.76 -14.19
N SER A 298 -6.99 -18.75 -14.56
CA SER A 298 -6.50 -17.45 -15.03
C SER A 298 -7.20 -16.32 -14.25
N PRO A 299 -6.85 -16.14 -12.96
CA PRO A 299 -7.51 -15.16 -12.12
C PRO A 299 -7.19 -13.74 -12.62
N PRO A 300 -8.14 -12.78 -12.52
CA PRO A 300 -7.98 -11.43 -13.06
C PRO A 300 -6.81 -10.67 -12.43
N TYR A 301 -6.48 -10.99 -11.18
CA TYR A 301 -5.32 -10.45 -10.46
C TYR A 301 -4.35 -11.56 -10.08
N GLN A 302 -3.11 -11.43 -10.52
CA GLN A 302 -2.05 -12.41 -10.27
C GLN A 302 -0.92 -11.77 -9.48
N ILE A 303 -0.64 -12.31 -8.29
CA ILE A 303 0.56 -11.98 -7.54
C ILE A 303 1.69 -12.83 -8.13
N LEU A 304 2.49 -12.22 -9.01
CA LEU A 304 3.60 -12.91 -9.67
C LEU A 304 4.80 -13.07 -8.74
N ARG A 305 4.92 -12.18 -7.74
CA ARG A 305 5.96 -12.23 -6.72
C ARG A 305 5.54 -11.49 -5.45
N LEU A 306 5.85 -12.07 -4.29
CA LEU A 306 5.60 -11.49 -2.97
C LEU A 306 6.68 -11.95 -1.99
N ASP A 307 7.83 -11.28 -2.01
CA ASP A 307 8.97 -11.62 -1.15
C ASP A 307 9.79 -10.37 -0.76
N ASP A 308 10.98 -10.56 -0.21
CA ASP A 308 11.85 -9.49 0.28
C ASP A 308 12.56 -8.70 -0.84
N GLN A 309 12.57 -9.21 -2.07
CA GLN A 309 13.16 -8.51 -3.22
C GLN A 309 12.13 -7.68 -3.96
N ALA A 310 10.93 -8.23 -4.20
CA ALA A 310 9.90 -7.51 -4.94
C ALA A 310 8.47 -7.94 -4.65
N HIS A 311 7.55 -6.99 -4.86
CA HIS A 311 6.12 -7.25 -4.99
C HIS A 311 5.70 -7.00 -6.43
N ILE A 312 5.12 -7.99 -7.10
CA ILE A 312 4.71 -7.88 -8.50
C ILE A 312 3.26 -8.32 -8.64
N LEU A 313 2.40 -7.41 -9.10
CA LEU A 313 0.98 -7.63 -9.33
C LEU A 313 0.65 -7.44 -10.81
N ARG A 314 -0.09 -8.39 -11.38
CA ARG A 314 -0.66 -8.31 -12.73
C ARG A 314 -2.16 -8.20 -12.67
N ASP A 315 -2.71 -7.30 -13.47
CA ASP A 315 -4.13 -7.22 -13.83
C ASP A 315 -4.29 -7.61 -15.30
N LEU A 316 -4.98 -8.72 -15.54
CA LEU A 316 -5.18 -9.26 -16.89
C LEU A 316 -6.12 -8.39 -17.73
N ARG A 317 -7.14 -7.77 -17.11
CA ARG A 317 -8.13 -6.96 -17.82
C ARG A 317 -7.52 -5.64 -18.29
N LEU A 318 -6.68 -5.04 -17.45
CA LEU A 318 -5.97 -3.80 -17.78
C LEU A 318 -4.73 -4.03 -18.64
N ARG A 319 -4.35 -5.30 -18.92
CA ARG A 319 -3.07 -5.68 -19.54
C ARG A 319 -1.89 -4.98 -18.83
N TRP A 320 -1.96 -4.98 -17.51
CA TRP A 320 -1.14 -4.14 -16.65
C TRP A 320 -0.32 -5.00 -15.70
N THR A 321 0.94 -4.65 -15.49
CA THR A 321 1.77 -5.24 -14.43
C THR A 321 2.49 -4.14 -13.67
N GLY A 322 2.31 -4.11 -12.36
CA GLY A 322 3.00 -3.25 -11.42
C GLY A 322 4.11 -4.02 -10.71
N TYR A 323 5.26 -3.37 -10.59
CA TYR A 323 6.47 -3.91 -9.99
C TYR A 323 6.96 -2.96 -8.92
N VAL A 324 7.19 -3.47 -7.72
CA VAL A 324 7.89 -2.78 -6.64
C VAL A 324 9.15 -3.57 -6.35
N PHE A 325 10.30 -3.06 -6.79
CA PHE A 325 11.61 -3.66 -6.55
C PHE A 325 12.26 -2.98 -5.34
N PHE A 326 12.28 -3.68 -4.21
CA PHE A 326 13.06 -3.25 -3.04
C PHE A 326 14.57 -3.44 -3.26
N GLN A 327 14.93 -4.35 -4.17
CA GLN A 327 16.26 -4.62 -4.67
C GLN A 327 16.17 -5.01 -6.15
N PRO A 328 17.23 -4.78 -6.95
CA PRO A 328 17.33 -5.35 -8.29
C PRO A 328 17.11 -6.87 -8.26
N PRO A 329 16.43 -7.45 -9.25
CA PRO A 329 16.21 -8.88 -9.28
C PRO A 329 17.56 -9.61 -9.42
N THR A 330 17.78 -10.64 -8.59
CA THR A 330 19.03 -11.41 -8.59
C THR A 330 19.23 -12.27 -9.84
N SER A 331 18.16 -12.50 -10.59
CA SER A 331 18.17 -13.17 -11.89
C SER A 331 17.17 -12.48 -12.84
N PRO A 332 17.35 -12.59 -14.16
CA PRO A 332 16.41 -12.05 -15.12
C PRO A 332 14.99 -12.59 -14.88
N LEU A 333 14.00 -11.70 -14.92
CA LEU A 333 12.60 -12.10 -14.91
C LEU A 333 12.28 -12.90 -16.19
N ASN A 334 11.40 -13.91 -16.08
CA ASN A 334 11.09 -14.80 -17.20
C ASN A 334 10.28 -14.10 -18.30
N SER A 335 10.71 -14.22 -19.57
CA SER A 335 10.04 -13.60 -20.73
C SER A 335 8.63 -14.12 -21.00
N ASN A 336 8.31 -15.35 -20.59
CA ASN A 336 6.98 -15.92 -20.73
C ASN A 336 5.97 -15.28 -19.78
N THR A 337 6.46 -14.68 -18.70
CA THR A 337 5.62 -14.06 -17.68
C THR A 337 5.84 -12.57 -17.54
N HIS A 338 6.86 -11.93 -18.11
CA HIS A 338 7.11 -10.50 -17.95
C HIS A 338 7.62 -9.84 -19.24
N LEU A 339 7.20 -8.59 -19.49
CA LEU A 339 7.81 -7.71 -20.49
C LEU A 339 9.12 -7.10 -19.98
N LEU A 340 9.24 -6.92 -18.67
CA LEU A 340 10.46 -6.45 -18.01
C LEU A 340 11.38 -7.61 -17.70
N LYS A 341 12.65 -7.51 -18.10
CA LYS A 341 13.72 -8.48 -17.81
C LYS A 341 14.47 -8.16 -16.52
N ALA A 342 14.87 -6.90 -16.34
CA ALA A 342 15.68 -6.46 -15.20
C ALA A 342 15.59 -4.95 -14.97
N VAL A 343 15.99 -4.52 -13.77
CA VAL A 343 16.19 -3.11 -13.37
C VAL A 343 17.55 -2.97 -12.70
N SER A 344 18.21 -1.82 -12.83
CA SER A 344 19.55 -1.58 -12.27
C SER A 344 19.57 -1.23 -10.78
N SER A 345 18.47 -0.73 -10.24
CA SER A 345 18.37 -0.22 -8.86
C SER A 345 16.95 -0.40 -8.30
N PRO A 346 16.76 -0.32 -6.96
CA PRO A 346 15.43 -0.34 -6.36
C PRO A 346 14.54 0.74 -6.97
N CYS A 347 13.34 0.37 -7.42
CA CYS A 347 12.41 1.30 -8.07
C CYS A 347 10.98 0.73 -8.12
N LEU A 348 10.04 1.59 -8.46
CA LEU A 348 8.69 1.21 -8.88
C LEU A 348 8.64 1.28 -10.41
N VAL A 349 8.04 0.26 -11.04
CA VAL A 349 7.77 0.22 -12.47
C VAL A 349 6.33 -0.20 -12.68
N ALA A 350 5.61 0.46 -13.59
CA ALA A 350 4.32 -0.01 -14.08
C ALA A 350 4.38 -0.12 -15.60
N ILE A 351 3.91 -1.23 -16.14
CA ILE A 351 3.84 -1.47 -17.58
C ILE A 351 2.40 -1.82 -17.95
N GLN A 352 1.80 -1.04 -18.84
CA GLN A 352 0.52 -1.33 -19.46
C GLN A 352 0.71 -1.56 -20.95
N GLN A 353 0.23 -2.69 -21.48
CA GLN A 353 0.19 -2.92 -22.92
C GLN A 353 -1.18 -2.56 -23.46
N THR A 354 -1.21 -1.61 -24.39
CA THR A 354 -2.44 -1.20 -25.08
C THR A 354 -2.90 -2.25 -26.10
N GLU A 355 -4.07 -2.02 -26.73
CA GLU A 355 -4.57 -2.91 -27.78
C GLU A 355 -3.69 -2.93 -29.03
N HIS A 356 -3.00 -1.83 -29.34
CA HIS A 356 -2.07 -1.71 -30.48
C HIS A 356 -0.64 -2.14 -30.17
N HIS A 357 -0.45 -2.95 -29.12
CA HIS A 357 0.86 -3.40 -28.63
C HIS A 357 1.84 -2.29 -28.17
N GLU A 358 1.41 -1.03 -28.11
CA GLU A 358 2.18 0.03 -27.47
C GLU A 358 2.25 -0.21 -25.96
N LEU A 359 3.42 0.06 -25.36
CA LEU A 359 3.63 0.03 -23.93
C LEU A 359 3.57 1.44 -23.36
N ARG A 360 2.73 1.63 -22.35
CA ARG A 360 2.82 2.75 -21.41
C ARG A 360 3.64 2.30 -20.22
N LEU A 361 4.77 2.95 -20.00
CA LEU A 361 5.65 2.69 -18.86
C LEU A 361 5.63 3.87 -17.91
N ALA A 362 5.62 3.58 -16.62
CA ALA A 362 5.87 4.56 -15.57
C ALA A 362 6.96 4.03 -14.65
N VAL A 363 7.89 4.90 -14.25
CA VAL A 363 9.04 4.56 -13.41
C VAL A 363 9.18 5.60 -12.30
N THR A 364 9.51 5.15 -11.09
CA THR A 364 9.80 6.05 -9.96
C THR A 364 10.90 5.45 -9.10
N ASP A 365 11.90 6.26 -8.78
CA ASP A 365 12.76 6.01 -7.62
C ASP A 365 12.11 6.69 -6.41
N PRO A 366 11.57 5.95 -5.43
CA PRO A 366 10.91 6.55 -4.27
C PRO A 366 11.92 7.20 -3.31
N ASN A 367 13.21 6.88 -3.42
CA ASN A 367 14.24 7.52 -2.63
C ASN A 367 14.44 8.97 -3.11
N LEU A 368 14.32 9.93 -2.18
CA LEU A 368 14.52 11.34 -2.51
C LEU A 368 15.99 11.70 -2.76
N HIS A 369 16.94 10.82 -2.37
CA HIS A 369 18.39 11.03 -2.46
C HIS A 369 18.84 12.36 -1.85
N MET A 370 18.21 12.73 -0.74
CA MET A 370 18.56 13.93 0.03
C MET A 370 19.57 13.54 1.11
N ASN A 371 20.77 14.10 1.03
CA ASN A 371 21.77 13.94 2.08
C ASN A 371 22.20 15.34 2.54
N ARG A 372 21.70 15.75 3.70
CA ARG A 372 22.06 17.04 4.29
C ARG A 372 23.41 16.92 4.98
N THR A 373 24.36 17.74 4.56
CA THR A 373 25.67 17.86 5.19
C THR A 373 25.82 19.26 5.79
N ALA A 374 26.99 19.59 6.34
CA ALA A 374 27.27 20.95 6.81
C ALA A 374 27.24 21.99 5.67
N THR A 375 27.49 21.57 4.42
CA THR A 375 27.63 22.44 3.25
C THR A 375 26.57 22.21 2.17
N ASP A 376 25.86 21.08 2.20
CA ASP A 376 24.74 20.79 1.31
C ASP A 376 23.43 20.88 2.12
N PRO A 377 22.49 21.77 1.75
CA PRO A 377 21.19 21.87 2.42
C PRO A 377 20.34 20.59 2.26
N GLY A 378 20.76 19.65 1.42
CA GLY A 378 20.19 18.32 1.25
C GLY A 378 19.19 18.27 0.11
N TRP A 379 19.47 18.90 -1.03
CA TRP A 379 18.56 18.85 -2.18
C TRP A 379 18.43 17.42 -2.72
N SER A 380 17.23 17.10 -3.25
CA SER A 380 17.03 15.82 -3.96
C SER A 380 17.94 15.75 -5.18
N ARG A 381 18.56 14.60 -5.40
CA ARG A 381 19.51 14.37 -6.50
C ARG A 381 18.89 13.49 -7.60
N PRO A 382 19.24 13.72 -8.88
CA PRO A 382 18.85 12.83 -9.96
C PRO A 382 19.36 11.40 -9.71
N SER A 383 18.54 10.40 -10.04
CA SER A 383 18.82 8.97 -9.91
C SER A 383 18.54 8.28 -11.25
N PRO A 384 19.58 7.88 -12.01
CA PRO A 384 19.41 7.11 -13.24
C PRO A 384 19.04 5.66 -12.92
N ILE A 385 17.98 5.17 -13.56
CA ILE A 385 17.53 3.77 -13.52
C ILE A 385 17.56 3.22 -14.93
N GLN A 386 18.22 2.08 -15.13
CA GLN A 386 18.19 1.34 -16.38
C GLN A 386 17.20 0.19 -16.29
N LEU A 387 16.31 0.10 -17.27
CA LEU A 387 15.37 -0.99 -17.48
C LEU A 387 15.82 -1.80 -18.70
N THR A 388 15.80 -3.12 -18.57
CA THR A 388 15.92 -4.02 -19.73
C THR A 388 14.57 -4.64 -20.01
N LEU A 389 14.02 -4.42 -21.20
CA LEU A 389 12.74 -4.96 -21.67
C LEU A 389 12.97 -6.09 -22.68
N TYR A 390 12.10 -7.08 -22.67
CA TYR A 390 11.97 -8.05 -23.76
C TYR A 390 11.26 -7.42 -24.95
N GLY A 391 11.79 -7.67 -26.15
CA GLY A 391 11.33 -7.12 -27.42
C GLY A 391 12.13 -5.91 -27.91
N ALA A 392 11.96 -5.59 -29.19
CA ALA A 392 12.54 -4.42 -29.84
C ALA A 392 11.55 -3.25 -29.79
N TRP A 393 11.90 -2.19 -29.09
CA TRP A 393 11.02 -1.04 -28.85
C TRP A 393 11.67 0.26 -29.32
N LYS A 394 10.86 1.25 -29.71
CA LYS A 394 11.31 2.63 -29.94
C LYS A 394 10.47 3.60 -29.12
N MET A 395 11.11 4.68 -28.67
CA MET A 395 10.40 5.76 -27.99
C MET A 395 9.39 6.40 -28.94
N SER A 396 8.16 6.59 -28.47
CA SER A 396 7.10 7.29 -29.19
C SER A 396 6.80 8.64 -28.57
N GLU A 397 6.66 8.68 -27.24
CA GLU A 397 6.26 9.86 -26.51
C GLU A 397 6.86 9.82 -25.10
N ILE A 398 7.20 10.99 -24.54
CA ILE A 398 7.56 11.15 -23.14
C ILE A 398 6.51 12.06 -22.52
N HIS A 399 5.84 11.59 -21.47
CA HIS A 399 4.94 12.43 -20.72
C HIS A 399 5.74 13.23 -19.69
N HIS A 400 5.59 14.56 -19.75
CA HIS A 400 6.17 15.46 -18.77
C HIS A 400 5.06 15.94 -17.84
N GLU A 401 5.17 15.66 -16.53
CA GLU A 401 4.41 16.46 -15.57
C GLU A 401 4.95 17.89 -15.60
N GLU A 402 4.07 18.89 -15.73
CA GLU A 402 4.42 20.32 -15.87
C GLU A 402 5.37 20.84 -14.77
N ALA A 403 5.42 20.17 -13.62
CA ALA A 403 6.25 20.52 -12.47
C ALA A 403 7.60 19.77 -12.37
N VAL A 404 7.95 18.90 -13.32
CA VAL A 404 9.20 18.11 -13.31
C VAL A 404 10.18 18.68 -14.33
N PRO A 405 11.44 18.99 -13.97
CA PRO A 405 12.47 19.31 -14.96
C PRO A 405 12.50 18.23 -16.04
N ALA A 406 12.66 18.59 -17.31
CA ALA A 406 12.74 17.64 -18.42
C ALA A 406 14.00 16.77 -18.32
N LEU A 407 13.98 15.81 -17.39
CA LEU A 407 15.04 14.86 -17.17
C LEU A 407 15.02 13.82 -18.30
N PRO A 408 16.16 13.28 -18.74
CA PRO A 408 16.20 12.42 -19.91
C PRO A 408 15.50 11.07 -19.68
N VAL A 409 14.87 10.57 -20.75
CA VAL A 409 14.52 9.15 -20.97
C VAL A 409 15.17 8.78 -22.30
N ARG A 410 16.03 7.76 -22.33
CA ARG A 410 16.85 7.43 -23.49
C ARG A 410 16.86 5.93 -23.74
N VAL A 411 16.71 5.52 -24.99
CA VAL A 411 17.02 4.15 -25.40
C VAL A 411 18.54 4.04 -25.51
N LEU A 412 19.16 3.22 -24.66
CA LEU A 412 20.60 3.02 -24.64
C LEU A 412 21.05 2.03 -25.72
N SER A 413 20.31 0.94 -25.87
CA SER A 413 20.59 -0.10 -26.85
C SER A 413 19.33 -0.86 -27.23
N ARG A 414 19.35 -1.47 -28.41
CA ARG A 414 18.25 -2.30 -28.91
C ARG A 414 18.80 -3.42 -29.77
N THR A 415 18.29 -4.63 -29.55
CA THR A 415 18.43 -5.79 -30.42
C THR A 415 17.05 -6.24 -30.91
N ALA A 416 16.98 -7.32 -31.69
CA ALA A 416 15.69 -7.91 -32.09
C ALA A 416 14.86 -8.41 -30.89
N THR A 417 15.51 -8.75 -29.77
CA THR A 417 14.87 -9.42 -28.62
C THR A 417 14.92 -8.62 -27.32
N LEU A 418 15.70 -7.54 -27.24
CA LEU A 418 15.86 -6.74 -26.03
C LEU A 418 15.95 -5.25 -26.35
N THR A 419 15.46 -4.41 -25.43
CA THR A 419 15.66 -2.96 -25.45
C THR A 419 16.09 -2.50 -24.05
N SER A 420 17.18 -1.72 -23.98
CA SER A 420 17.63 -1.08 -22.76
C SER A 420 17.23 0.39 -22.77
N VAL A 421 16.61 0.86 -21.69
CA VAL A 421 16.14 2.24 -21.53
C VAL A 421 16.70 2.80 -20.22
N GLU A 422 17.28 3.98 -20.26
CA GLU A 422 17.66 4.74 -19.08
C GLU A 422 16.64 5.84 -18.80
N ILE A 423 16.26 5.96 -17.53
CA ILE A 423 15.31 6.94 -17.03
C ILE A 423 15.95 7.65 -15.86
N THR A 424 16.09 8.97 -15.94
CA THR A 424 16.53 9.77 -14.79
C THR A 424 15.32 10.19 -13.95
N CYS A 425 15.21 9.64 -12.75
CA CYS A 425 14.23 10.00 -11.73
C CYS A 425 14.77 11.09 -10.79
N ARG A 426 13.88 11.83 -10.13
CA ARG A 426 14.22 12.80 -9.07
C ARG A 426 12.98 13.10 -8.25
N HIS A 427 13.14 13.60 -7.02
CA HIS A 427 12.05 14.08 -6.17
C HIS A 427 11.01 13.00 -5.79
N GLY A 428 11.28 11.72 -6.04
CA GLY A 428 10.26 10.68 -5.91
C GLY A 428 9.11 10.81 -6.89
N LEU A 429 9.28 11.52 -8.01
CA LEU A 429 8.23 11.78 -9.00
C LEU A 429 8.24 10.75 -10.11
N THR A 430 7.06 10.49 -10.68
CA THR A 430 6.86 9.50 -11.73
C THR A 430 7.32 10.01 -13.09
N ARG A 431 8.07 9.18 -13.80
CA ARG A 431 8.42 9.36 -15.20
C ARG A 431 7.59 8.40 -16.04
N GLU A 432 6.61 8.94 -16.78
CA GLU A 432 5.76 8.16 -17.69
C GLU A 432 6.18 8.40 -19.15
N PHE A 433 6.22 7.34 -19.96
CA PHE A 433 6.60 7.41 -21.37
C PHE A 433 6.00 6.22 -22.14
N ARG A 434 6.02 6.32 -23.47
CA ARG A 434 5.44 5.34 -24.38
C ARG A 434 6.48 4.73 -25.29
N LEU A 435 6.42 3.42 -25.42
CA LEU A 435 7.21 2.62 -26.34
C LEU A 435 6.29 1.96 -27.36
N VAL A 436 6.64 2.02 -28.64
CA VAL A 436 5.97 1.26 -29.70
C VAL A 436 6.92 0.18 -30.23
N PRO A 437 6.38 -0.93 -30.78
CA PRO A 437 7.21 -1.93 -31.44
C PRO A 437 8.11 -1.29 -32.49
N PHE A 438 9.37 -1.69 -32.52
CA PHE A 438 10.27 -1.34 -33.60
C PHE A 438 10.06 -2.32 -34.75
N ALA A 439 9.22 -1.94 -35.73
CA ALA A 439 9.20 -2.64 -37.01
C ALA A 439 10.56 -2.44 -37.68
N ALA A 440 11.35 -3.50 -37.82
CA ALA A 440 12.45 -3.49 -38.76
C ALA A 440 11.83 -3.25 -40.14
N GLN A 441 12.23 -2.19 -40.84
CA GLN A 441 11.93 -2.11 -42.26
C GLN A 441 12.55 -3.37 -42.89
N THR A 442 11.71 -4.30 -43.31
CA THR A 442 12.09 -5.31 -44.28
C THR A 442 12.50 -4.55 -45.52
N ASN A 443 13.81 -4.42 -45.75
CA ASN A 443 14.33 -4.03 -47.05
C ASN A 443 13.78 -5.07 -48.04
N GLN A 444 12.78 -4.66 -48.83
CA GLN A 444 12.41 -5.34 -50.06
C GLN A 444 13.46 -5.06 -51.12
#